data_AF-A0A371DYA3-F1
#
_entry.id   AF-A0A371DYA3-F1
#
_cell.length_a   1.000
_cell.length_b   1.000
_cell.length_c   1.000
_cell.angle_alpha   90.00
_cell.angle_beta   90.00
_cell.angle_gamma   90.00
#
_symmetry.space_group_name_H-M   'P 1'
#
loop_
_entity.id
_entity.type
_entity.pdbx_description
1 polymer ?
#
loop_
_entity_poly.entity_id
_entity_poly.type
_entity_poly.pdbx_seq_one_letter_code
_entity_poly.pdbx_strand_id
1 'polypeptide(L)'
;MEVASPPAHQTLSAISTAELPSSVSPFAHNLIRVLSLTRGHCAYQPTRGLLTLAFELTAAEVAQVERWKARDTTADDLTASMYVCVLLIGQGLPKHLLKTVQYPCEPDGSVDLGAHGLHPGVNTLQIYQHRDYSDRAFAIVLHHSTAAHLAELQRLRNQDRSWREMLGRLGTFNIPVPTVMIPTLPKVNAMCDSPIV
;
A
#
# COMPACT_ATOMS: atom_id res chain seq x y z
N MET A 1 -80.95 8.84 -33.13
CA MET A 1 -79.68 9.24 -33.77
C MET A 1 -78.65 9.31 -32.66
N GLU A 2 -77.61 8.52 -32.85
CA GLU A 2 -76.65 7.99 -31.88
C GLU A 2 -75.76 9.10 -31.27
N VAL A 3 -75.68 9.18 -29.94
CA VAL A 3 -74.66 9.95 -29.25
C VAL A 3 -73.95 8.98 -28.30
N ALA A 4 -72.79 8.52 -28.73
CA ALA A 4 -71.95 7.58 -28.02
C ALA A 4 -71.32 8.24 -26.78
N SER A 5 -71.59 7.70 -25.59
CA SER A 5 -70.84 7.97 -24.36
C SER A 5 -69.63 7.04 -24.26
N PRO A 6 -68.43 7.55 -23.92
CA PRO A 6 -67.26 6.72 -23.65
C PRO A 6 -67.29 6.09 -22.23
N PRO A 7 -66.61 4.95 -22.04
CA PRO A 7 -66.71 4.12 -20.83
C PRO A 7 -65.84 4.60 -19.66
N ALA A 8 -66.21 4.07 -18.49
CA ALA A 8 -65.68 4.36 -17.15
C ALA A 8 -64.15 4.27 -17.00
N HIS A 9 -63.59 5.28 -16.34
CA HIS A 9 -62.20 5.27 -15.85
C HIS A 9 -62.06 4.29 -14.68
N GLN A 10 -61.15 3.33 -14.85
CA GLN A 10 -60.70 2.44 -13.78
C GLN A 10 -59.84 3.24 -12.78
N THR A 11 -60.21 3.11 -11.50
CA THR A 11 -59.44 3.57 -10.34
C THR A 11 -58.16 2.75 -10.21
N LEU A 12 -57.01 3.35 -10.52
CA LEU A 12 -55.70 2.82 -10.14
C LEU A 12 -55.36 3.32 -8.74
N SER A 13 -55.45 2.41 -7.78
CA SER A 13 -55.00 2.60 -6.41
C SER A 13 -53.51 2.95 -6.36
N ALA A 14 -53.19 3.87 -5.46
CA ALA A 14 -51.87 4.41 -5.19
C ALA A 14 -50.78 3.34 -5.11
N ILE A 15 -49.78 3.45 -5.98
CA ILE A 15 -48.48 2.81 -5.77
C ILE A 15 -47.71 3.72 -4.81
N SER A 16 -47.51 3.18 -3.61
CA SER A 16 -46.65 3.70 -2.56
C SER A 16 -45.35 4.24 -3.15
N THR A 17 -45.08 5.52 -2.91
CA THR A 17 -43.81 6.18 -3.18
C THR A 17 -42.72 5.47 -2.38
N ALA A 18 -42.09 4.46 -2.97
CA ALA A 18 -40.82 3.96 -2.48
C ALA A 18 -39.82 5.09 -2.68
N GLU A 19 -39.31 5.60 -1.55
CA GLU A 19 -38.25 6.60 -1.48
C GLU A 19 -37.13 6.20 -2.43
N LEU A 20 -36.93 6.99 -3.50
CA LEU A 20 -35.69 6.90 -4.26
C LEU A 20 -34.56 7.23 -3.27
N PRO A 21 -33.54 6.37 -3.11
CA PRO A 21 -32.35 6.76 -2.37
C PRO A 21 -31.78 7.99 -3.09
N SER A 22 -31.74 9.09 -2.35
CA SER A 22 -31.07 10.33 -2.72
C SER A 22 -29.77 9.99 -3.41
N SER A 23 -29.61 10.42 -4.67
CA SER A 23 -28.40 10.29 -5.47
C SER A 23 -27.18 10.64 -4.60
N VAL A 24 -26.55 9.60 -4.04
CA VAL A 24 -25.32 9.75 -3.27
C VAL A 24 -24.27 10.03 -4.32
N SER A 25 -23.74 11.26 -4.32
CA SER A 25 -22.62 11.60 -5.19
C SER A 25 -21.56 10.51 -5.05
N PRO A 26 -21.00 9.97 -6.15
CA PRO A 26 -19.90 9.00 -6.06
C PRO A 26 -18.67 9.60 -5.36
N PHE A 27 -18.63 10.93 -5.18
CA PHE A 27 -17.61 11.66 -4.42
C PHE A 27 -18.02 11.98 -2.97
N ALA A 28 -19.25 11.65 -2.54
CA ALA A 28 -19.70 11.89 -1.17
C ALA A 28 -19.02 10.95 -0.15
N HIS A 29 -18.37 9.90 -0.64
CA HIS A 29 -17.63 8.99 0.19
C HIS A 29 -16.23 9.59 0.32
N ASN A 30 -15.91 10.16 1.49
CA ASN A 30 -14.60 10.72 1.86
C ASN A 30 -13.51 9.63 1.92
N LEU A 31 -13.44 8.76 0.92
CA LEU A 31 -12.54 7.61 0.87
C LEU A 31 -11.09 8.05 0.70
N ILE A 32 -10.87 9.26 0.19
CA ILE A 32 -9.58 9.79 -0.18
C ILE A 32 -9.46 11.23 0.33
N ARG A 33 -8.46 11.48 1.19
CA ARG A 33 -8.09 12.81 1.68
C ARG A 33 -6.68 13.13 1.20
N VAL A 34 -6.53 14.17 0.39
CA VAL A 34 -5.20 14.68 0.00
C VAL A 34 -4.66 15.49 1.17
N LEU A 35 -3.53 15.06 1.73
CA LEU A 35 -2.90 15.68 2.88
C LEU A 35 -1.85 16.73 2.48
N SER A 36 -1.14 16.47 1.39
CA SER A 36 -0.15 17.39 0.82
C SER A 36 -0.05 17.16 -0.67
N LEU A 37 0.18 18.23 -1.43
CA LEU A 37 0.43 18.17 -2.86
C LEU A 37 1.55 19.16 -3.19
N THR A 38 2.64 18.65 -3.74
CA THR A 38 3.79 19.48 -4.12
C THR A 38 4.27 19.11 -5.50
N ARG A 39 4.46 20.12 -6.35
CA ARG A 39 5.11 19.95 -7.65
C ARG A 39 6.61 19.73 -7.44
N GLY A 40 7.15 18.72 -8.11
CA GLY A 40 8.58 18.46 -8.19
C GLY A 40 9.32 19.57 -8.93
N HIS A 41 10.65 19.47 -8.94
CA HIS A 41 11.49 20.48 -9.57
C HIS A 41 11.43 20.33 -11.10
N CYS A 42 10.98 21.37 -11.80
CA CYS A 42 10.87 21.36 -13.27
C CYS A 42 12.19 21.70 -13.98
N ALA A 43 13.20 22.20 -13.25
CA ALA A 43 14.45 22.71 -13.81
C ALA A 43 15.65 21.86 -13.40
N TYR A 44 16.69 21.85 -14.26
CA TYR A 44 17.97 21.20 -13.97
C TYR A 44 18.58 21.79 -12.70
N GLN A 45 18.55 21.03 -11.60
CA GLN A 45 19.37 21.29 -10.43
C GLN A 45 20.57 20.33 -10.47
N PRO A 46 21.82 20.85 -10.56
CA PRO A 46 23.02 20.02 -10.55
C PRO A 46 23.22 19.29 -9.21
N THR A 47 22.63 19.82 -8.15
CA THR A 47 22.51 19.23 -6.81
C THR A 47 21.16 18.53 -6.64
N ARG A 48 21.11 17.46 -5.84
CA ARG A 48 19.87 16.71 -5.54
C ARG A 48 18.79 17.67 -5.03
N GLY A 49 17.66 17.74 -5.75
CA GLY A 49 16.50 18.52 -5.31
C GLY A 49 15.79 17.79 -4.17
N LEU A 50 15.84 18.35 -2.97
CA LEU A 50 15.10 17.86 -1.82
C LEU A 50 13.70 18.49 -1.82
N LEU A 51 12.68 17.66 -1.96
CA LEU A 51 11.29 18.05 -1.80
C LEU A 51 10.82 17.69 -0.39
N THR A 52 10.24 18.66 0.31
CA THR A 52 9.68 18.44 1.65
C THR A 52 8.16 18.56 1.57
N LEU A 53 7.45 17.54 2.02
CA LEU A 53 6.00 17.51 2.11
C LEU A 53 5.61 17.42 3.58
N ALA A 54 4.96 18.45 4.10
CA ALA A 54 4.41 18.45 5.44
C ALA A 54 2.92 18.10 5.38
N PHE A 55 2.46 17.25 6.29
CA PHE A 55 1.08 16.80 6.32
C PHE A 55 0.62 16.54 7.76
N GLU A 56 -0.66 16.74 8.03
CA GLU A 56 -1.21 16.58 9.37
C GLU A 56 -2.15 15.37 9.46
N LEU A 57 -1.93 14.57 10.52
CA LEU A 57 -2.76 13.43 10.87
C LEU A 57 -3.35 13.61 12.26
N THR A 58 -4.62 13.30 12.42
CA THR A 58 -5.26 13.22 13.74
C THR A 58 -4.86 11.93 14.45
N ALA A 59 -5.02 11.90 15.78
CA ALA A 59 -4.76 10.67 16.55
C ALA A 59 -5.64 9.50 16.13
N ALA A 60 -6.89 9.76 15.72
CA ALA A 60 -7.81 8.74 15.23
C ALA A 60 -7.32 8.12 13.91
N GLU A 61 -6.86 8.95 12.97
CA GLU A 61 -6.32 8.49 11.69
C GLU A 61 -5.04 7.67 11.89
N VAL A 62 -4.12 8.12 12.76
CA VAL A 62 -2.90 7.35 13.07
C VAL A 62 -3.25 5.99 13.66
N ALA A 63 -4.24 5.91 14.55
CA ALA A 63 -4.70 4.63 15.10
C ALA A 63 -5.29 3.70 14.02
N GLN A 64 -6.01 4.25 13.03
CA GLN A 64 -6.53 3.49 11.89
C GLN A 64 -5.42 3.01 10.94
N VAL A 65 -4.37 3.80 10.76
CA VAL A 65 -3.19 3.43 9.97
C VAL A 65 -2.36 2.35 10.65
N GLU A 66 -2.12 2.45 11.96
CA GLU A 66 -1.46 1.38 12.72
C GLU A 66 -2.27 0.08 12.69
N ARG A 67 -3.61 0.17 12.71
CA ARG A 67 -4.47 -1.01 12.51
C ARG A 67 -4.27 -1.63 11.14
N TRP A 68 -4.21 -0.83 10.07
CA TRP A 68 -3.95 -1.35 8.72
C TRP A 68 -2.54 -1.92 8.56
N LYS A 69 -1.54 -1.34 9.22
CA LYS A 69 -0.17 -1.86 9.24
C LYS A 69 -0.10 -3.25 9.89
N ALA A 70 -0.94 -3.51 10.90
CA ALA A 70 -1.06 -4.82 11.53
C ALA A 70 -1.88 -5.84 10.70
N ARG A 71 -2.31 -5.50 9.47
CA ARG A 71 -3.21 -6.35 8.66
C ARG A 71 -2.72 -7.77 8.40
N ASP A 72 -1.41 -7.99 8.34
CA ASP A 72 -0.89 -9.33 8.06
C ASP A 72 -0.90 -10.24 9.29
N THR A 73 -0.98 -9.66 10.50
CA THR A 73 -0.94 -10.37 11.77
C THR A 73 -2.28 -10.40 12.50
N THR A 74 -3.13 -9.38 12.31
CA THR A 74 -4.44 -9.32 12.97
C THR A 74 -5.53 -10.08 12.20
N ALA A 75 -6.45 -10.69 12.94
CA ALA A 75 -7.70 -11.25 12.41
C ALA A 75 -8.88 -10.25 12.50
N ASP A 76 -8.63 -9.04 13.01
CA ASP A 76 -9.66 -8.03 13.24
C ASP A 76 -10.31 -7.52 11.96
N ASP A 77 -11.49 -6.94 12.10
CA ASP A 77 -12.17 -6.22 11.03
C ASP A 77 -11.40 -4.94 10.65
N LEU A 78 -10.98 -4.88 9.39
CA LEU A 78 -10.23 -3.79 8.80
C LEU A 78 -11.10 -2.84 7.97
N THR A 79 -12.43 -2.98 8.00
CA THR A 79 -13.35 -2.16 7.20
C THR A 79 -13.24 -0.66 7.50
N ALA A 80 -12.92 -0.29 8.75
CA ALA A 80 -12.74 1.10 9.16
C ALA A 80 -11.27 1.55 9.18
N SER A 81 -10.35 0.75 8.65
CA SER A 81 -8.92 1.08 8.65
C SER A 81 -8.56 1.99 7.48
N MET A 82 -7.43 2.69 7.63
CA MET A 82 -6.93 3.62 6.64
C MET A 82 -5.47 3.31 6.35
N TYR A 83 -4.97 3.77 5.21
CA TYR A 83 -3.54 3.75 4.91
C TYR A 83 -3.14 5.09 4.32
N VAL A 84 -1.89 5.49 4.54
CA VAL A 84 -1.32 6.72 4.00
C VAL A 84 -0.35 6.31 2.91
N CYS A 85 -0.44 6.90 1.73
CA CYS A 85 0.50 6.63 0.66
C CYS A 85 0.99 7.89 -0.04
N VAL A 86 2.12 7.76 -0.73
CA VAL A 86 2.63 8.77 -1.67
C VAL A 86 2.27 8.35 -3.08
N LEU A 87 1.67 9.27 -3.83
CA LEU A 87 1.35 9.12 -5.24
C LEU A 87 2.22 10.05 -6.08
N LEU A 88 2.71 9.52 -7.20
CA LEU A 88 3.38 10.31 -8.23
C LEU A 88 2.36 10.61 -9.33
N ILE A 89 2.09 11.89 -9.55
CA ILE A 89 1.12 12.38 -10.52
C ILE A 89 1.89 12.99 -11.70
N GLY A 90 1.65 12.47 -12.91
CA GLY A 90 2.26 12.95 -14.16
C GLY A 90 1.96 12.01 -15.32
N GLN A 91 1.95 12.53 -16.56
CA GLN A 91 1.68 11.71 -17.75
C GLN A 91 2.95 10.96 -18.22
N GLY A 92 2.77 9.69 -18.62
CA GLY A 92 3.77 8.94 -19.39
C GLY A 92 4.88 8.21 -18.61
N LEU A 93 4.56 7.61 -17.46
CA LEU A 93 5.58 6.99 -16.60
C LEU A 93 6.03 5.59 -17.09
N PRO A 94 7.34 5.35 -17.27
CA PRO A 94 7.87 4.00 -17.21
C PRO A 94 8.17 3.64 -15.74
N LYS A 95 7.59 2.51 -15.30
CA LYS A 95 7.51 2.01 -13.90
C LYS A 95 8.85 1.87 -13.13
N HIS A 96 9.99 2.06 -13.78
CA HIS A 96 11.32 1.75 -13.23
C HIS A 96 11.93 2.87 -12.37
N LEU A 97 11.37 4.09 -12.35
CA LEU A 97 11.96 5.24 -11.65
C LEU A 97 11.60 5.35 -10.16
N LEU A 98 10.68 4.52 -9.65
CA LEU A 98 10.37 4.46 -8.22
C LEU A 98 11.37 3.64 -7.39
N LYS A 99 12.35 2.99 -8.05
CA LYS A 99 13.38 2.17 -7.40
C LYS A 99 14.30 2.93 -6.43
N THR A 100 14.27 4.26 -6.42
CA THR A 100 15.15 5.06 -5.57
C THR A 100 14.60 5.28 -4.16
N VAL A 101 13.33 4.96 -3.92
CA VAL A 101 12.81 4.87 -2.56
C VAL A 101 12.79 3.40 -2.16
N GLN A 102 13.40 3.08 -1.04
CA GLN A 102 13.69 1.73 -0.55
C GLN A 102 12.41 1.02 -0.04
N TYR A 103 11.28 1.27 -0.67
CA TYR A 103 9.96 0.87 -0.20
C TYR A 103 9.29 -0.07 -1.20
N PRO A 104 8.59 -1.12 -0.72
CA PRO A 104 7.74 -1.93 -1.58
C PRO A 104 6.68 -1.02 -2.20
N CYS A 105 6.66 -1.03 -3.53
CA CYS A 105 5.76 -0.22 -4.33
C CYS A 105 4.51 -1.06 -4.67
N GLU A 106 3.34 -0.51 -4.42
CA GLU A 106 2.07 -1.13 -4.79
C GLU A 106 1.93 -1.16 -6.33
N PRO A 107 1.06 -2.03 -6.90
CA PRO A 107 0.91 -2.17 -8.35
C PRO A 107 0.57 -0.87 -9.09
N ASP A 108 -0.04 0.08 -8.37
CA ASP A 108 -0.43 1.41 -8.84
C ASP A 108 0.72 2.44 -8.79
N GLY A 109 1.90 2.06 -8.30
CA GLY A 109 3.03 2.96 -8.15
C GLY A 109 3.04 3.73 -6.83
N SER A 110 2.11 3.45 -5.91
CA SER A 110 2.03 4.11 -4.61
C SER A 110 2.98 3.48 -3.59
N VAL A 111 3.37 4.29 -2.61
CA VAL A 111 4.26 3.88 -1.51
C VAL A 111 3.50 4.00 -0.21
N ASP A 112 3.29 2.89 0.52
CA ASP A 112 2.68 2.89 1.85
C ASP A 112 3.60 3.55 2.88
N LEU A 113 3.10 4.61 3.53
CA LEU A 113 3.79 5.35 4.58
C LEU A 113 3.53 4.79 5.99
N GLY A 114 2.58 3.87 6.15
CA GLY A 114 2.19 3.32 7.46
C GLY A 114 3.32 2.64 8.22
N ALA A 115 4.35 2.14 7.52
CA ALA A 115 5.52 1.53 8.14
C ALA A 115 6.51 2.55 8.76
N HIS A 116 6.34 3.86 8.54
CA HIS A 116 7.37 4.87 8.81
C HIS A 116 7.17 5.71 10.08
N GLY A 117 6.53 5.15 11.10
CA GLY A 117 6.46 5.78 12.43
C GLY A 117 5.68 7.10 12.42
N LEU A 118 4.54 7.11 11.73
CA LEU A 118 3.63 8.25 11.69
C LEU A 118 3.11 8.57 13.10
N HIS A 119 2.94 9.85 13.40
CA HIS A 119 2.45 10.31 14.70
C HIS A 119 1.31 11.32 14.55
N PRO A 120 0.50 11.54 15.59
CA PRO A 120 -0.50 12.60 15.57
C PRO A 120 0.17 13.97 15.41
N GLY A 121 -0.48 14.88 14.70
CA GLY A 121 0.03 16.21 14.35
C GLY A 121 0.78 16.25 13.01
N VAL A 122 1.75 17.15 12.91
CA VAL A 122 2.47 17.44 11.67
C VAL A 122 3.59 16.42 11.44
N ASN A 123 3.48 15.66 10.36
CA ASN A 123 4.49 14.75 9.86
C ASN A 123 5.19 15.38 8.65
N THR A 124 6.42 14.97 8.37
CA THR A 124 7.19 15.48 7.24
C THR A 124 7.80 14.34 6.45
N LEU A 125 7.59 14.33 5.14
CA LEU A 125 8.23 13.43 4.19
C LEU A 125 9.26 14.19 3.36
N GLN A 126 10.46 13.64 3.27
CA GLN A 126 11.55 14.14 2.44
C GLN A 126 11.74 13.24 1.22
N ILE A 127 11.55 13.80 0.03
CA ILE A 127 11.73 13.10 -1.25
C ILE A 127 12.94 13.69 -1.96
N TYR A 128 13.93 12.85 -2.27
CA TYR A 128 15.06 13.26 -3.11
C TYR A 128 14.75 12.97 -4.57
N GLN A 129 14.56 14.04 -5.34
CA GLN A 129 14.36 13.94 -6.78
C GLN A 129 15.74 13.97 -7.47
N HIS A 130 16.07 12.92 -8.21
CA HIS A 130 17.40 12.76 -8.81
C HIS A 130 17.37 12.79 -10.33
N ARG A 131 17.80 13.92 -10.91
CA ARG A 131 18.09 14.10 -12.35
C ARG A 131 16.98 13.65 -13.31
N ASP A 132 15.72 13.62 -12.88
CA ASP A 132 14.59 13.41 -13.77
C ASP A 132 13.94 14.77 -14.06
N TYR A 133 14.06 15.23 -15.31
CA TYR A 133 13.42 16.45 -15.84
C TYR A 133 11.89 16.34 -15.91
N SER A 134 11.31 15.36 -15.24
CA SER A 134 9.89 15.12 -15.29
C SER A 134 9.19 16.10 -14.37
N ASP A 135 8.30 16.87 -14.96
CA ASP A 135 7.34 17.70 -14.27
C ASP A 135 6.31 16.81 -13.54
N ARG A 136 6.72 16.26 -12.40
CA ARG A 136 5.88 15.38 -11.57
C ARG A 136 5.30 16.19 -10.43
N ALA A 137 4.09 15.85 -10.03
CA ALA A 137 3.57 16.23 -8.72
C ALA A 137 3.60 15.03 -7.79
N PHE A 138 3.84 15.30 -6.51
CA PHE A 138 3.83 14.32 -5.44
C PHE A 138 2.66 14.65 -4.53
N ALA A 139 1.78 13.67 -4.31
CA ALA A 139 0.65 13.79 -3.41
C ALA A 139 0.80 12.82 -2.25
N ILE A 140 0.57 13.28 -1.02
CA ILE A 140 0.37 12.40 0.13
C ILE A 140 -1.13 12.27 0.30
N VAL A 141 -1.60 11.03 0.34
CA VAL A 141 -3.01 10.71 0.36
C VAL A 141 -3.29 9.74 1.49
N LEU A 142 -4.33 10.04 2.26
CA LEU A 142 -4.93 9.13 3.23
C LEU A 142 -6.14 8.48 2.57
N HIS A 143 -6.17 7.16 2.58
CA HIS A 143 -7.16 6.37 1.88
C HIS A 143 -7.83 5.36 2.83
N HIS A 144 -9.15 5.24 2.76
CA HIS A 144 -9.90 4.20 3.48
C HIS A 144 -9.74 2.84 2.79
N SER A 145 -9.60 1.76 3.56
CA SER A 145 -9.61 0.42 2.95
C SER A 145 -10.90 0.21 2.13
N THR A 146 -10.74 -0.16 0.86
CA THR A 146 -11.89 -0.44 -0.01
C THR A 146 -12.29 -1.91 0.13
N ALA A 147 -13.53 -2.23 -0.24
CA ALA A 147 -13.96 -3.63 -0.32
C ALA A 147 -13.04 -4.47 -1.23
N ALA A 148 -12.51 -3.88 -2.30
CA ALA A 148 -11.56 -4.55 -3.19
C ALA A 148 -10.21 -4.84 -2.50
N HIS A 149 -9.67 -3.87 -1.75
CA HIS A 149 -8.43 -4.08 -0.98
C HIS A 149 -8.62 -5.16 0.10
N LEU A 150 -9.77 -5.15 0.78
CA LEU A 150 -10.11 -6.16 1.78
C LEU A 150 -10.28 -7.55 1.17
N ALA A 151 -10.92 -7.64 0.00
CA ALA A 151 -11.07 -8.90 -0.73
C ALA A 151 -9.71 -9.47 -1.17
N GLU A 152 -8.81 -8.62 -1.67
CA GLU A 152 -7.47 -9.04 -2.07
C GLU A 152 -6.63 -9.48 -0.86
N LEU A 153 -6.68 -8.74 0.26
CA LEU A 153 -6.04 -9.14 1.51
C LEU A 153 -6.59 -10.51 1.98
N GLN A 154 -7.90 -10.73 1.92
CA GLN A 154 -8.50 -12.00 2.28
C GLN A 154 -8.04 -13.13 1.36
N ARG A 155 -7.91 -12.86 0.05
CA ARG A 155 -7.37 -13.82 -0.93
C ARG A 155 -5.94 -14.22 -0.56
N LEU A 156 -5.08 -13.25 -0.21
CA LEU A 156 -3.70 -13.49 0.21
C LEU A 156 -3.62 -14.32 1.50
N ARG A 157 -4.46 -14.01 2.50
CA ARG A 157 -4.54 -14.79 3.75
C ARG A 157 -4.96 -16.25 3.50
N ASN A 158 -5.94 -16.46 2.62
CA ASN A 158 -6.37 -17.80 2.23
C ASN A 158 -5.24 -18.56 1.51
N GLN A 159 -4.49 -17.88 0.66
CA GLN A 159 -3.33 -18.45 -0.03
C GLN A 159 -2.21 -18.84 0.96
N ASP A 160 -1.88 -17.98 1.92
CA ASP A 160 -0.89 -18.28 2.96
C ASP A 160 -1.32 -19.48 3.83
N ARG A 161 -2.61 -19.54 4.21
CA ARG A 161 -3.14 -20.70 4.94
C ARG A 161 -2.99 -21.99 4.15
N SER A 162 -3.39 -21.98 2.87
CA SER A 162 -3.26 -23.13 1.98
C SER A 162 -1.80 -23.57 1.82
N TRP A 163 -0.88 -22.61 1.71
CA TRP A 163 0.55 -22.86 1.67
C TRP A 163 1.06 -23.52 2.97
N ARG A 164 0.68 -23.00 4.14
CA ARG A 164 1.05 -23.59 5.44
C ARG A 164 0.49 -24.99 5.63
N GLU A 165 -0.75 -25.24 5.20
CA GLU A 165 -1.36 -26.58 5.22
C GLU A 165 -0.60 -27.55 4.32
N MET A 166 -0.24 -27.11 3.11
CA MET A 166 0.60 -27.90 2.20
C MET A 166 1.95 -28.24 2.85
N LEU A 167 2.64 -27.25 3.43
CA LEU A 167 3.90 -27.47 4.13
C LEU A 167 3.74 -28.44 5.31
N GLY A 168 2.65 -28.33 6.08
CA GLY A 168 2.34 -29.26 7.16
C GLY A 168 2.15 -30.71 6.67
N ARG A 169 1.59 -30.89 5.47
CA ARG A 169 1.41 -32.22 4.84
C ARG A 169 2.69 -32.83 4.30
N LEU A 170 3.68 -32.03 3.95
CA LEU A 170 4.97 -32.54 3.46
C LEU A 170 5.77 -33.26 4.56
N GLY A 171 5.33 -33.18 5.83
CA GLY A 171 5.94 -33.89 6.95
C GLY A 171 7.30 -33.30 7.35
N THR A 172 7.98 -33.98 8.27
CA THR A 172 9.33 -33.59 8.71
C THR A 172 10.36 -34.25 7.80
N PHE A 173 11.10 -33.45 7.02
CA PHE A 173 12.25 -33.96 6.28
C PHE A 173 13.46 -33.99 7.21
N ASN A 174 13.96 -35.19 7.50
CA ASN A 174 15.29 -35.34 8.09
C ASN A 174 16.32 -35.14 6.98
N ILE A 175 16.79 -33.91 6.81
CA ILE A 175 17.93 -33.64 5.94
C ILE A 175 19.18 -34.10 6.70
N PRO A 176 19.91 -35.13 6.22
CA PRO A 176 21.15 -35.54 6.87
C PRO A 176 22.13 -34.37 6.85
N VAL A 177 22.64 -33.99 8.02
CA VAL A 177 23.66 -32.95 8.14
C VAL A 177 24.89 -33.41 7.35
N PRO A 178 25.35 -32.65 6.33
CA PRO A 178 26.57 -33.00 5.62
C PRO A 178 27.72 -33.03 6.62
N THR A 179 28.32 -34.20 6.83
CA THR A 179 29.55 -34.31 7.60
C THR A 179 30.62 -33.55 6.84
N VAL A 180 30.94 -32.35 7.30
CA VAL A 180 32.08 -31.57 6.81
C VAL A 180 33.33 -32.36 7.14
N MET A 181 33.89 -33.04 6.13
CA MET A 181 35.22 -33.60 6.21
C MET A 181 36.19 -32.43 6.38
N ILE A 182 36.62 -32.18 7.61
CA ILE A 182 37.68 -31.21 7.88
C ILE A 182 38.94 -31.78 7.22
N PRO A 183 39.53 -31.12 6.21
CA PRO A 183 40.78 -31.58 5.62
C PRO A 183 41.87 -31.48 6.69
N THR A 184 42.45 -32.62 7.05
CA THR A 184 43.63 -32.66 7.92
C THR A 184 44.79 -32.03 7.16
N LEU A 185 45.05 -30.76 7.41
CA LEU A 185 46.21 -30.06 6.87
C LEU A 185 47.49 -30.75 7.35
N PRO A 186 48.43 -31.12 6.47
CA PRO A 186 49.71 -31.66 6.88
C PRO A 186 50.45 -30.60 7.71
N LYS A 187 50.94 -31.05 8.87
CA LYS A 187 51.71 -30.26 9.83
C LYS A 187 53.03 -29.85 9.16
N VAL A 188 53.07 -28.68 8.53
CA VAL A 188 54.32 -28.09 8.05
C VAL A 188 55.06 -27.58 9.29
N ASN A 189 56.08 -28.32 9.71
CA ASN A 189 56.99 -27.86 10.76
C ASN A 189 57.74 -26.64 10.21
N ALA A 190 57.40 -25.45 10.73
CA ALA A 190 58.19 -24.25 10.52
C ALA A 190 59.50 -24.39 11.30
N MET A 191 60.57 -24.69 10.58
CA MET A 191 61.95 -24.66 11.08
C MET A 191 62.37 -23.19 11.12
N CYS A 192 62.32 -22.56 12.29
CA CYS A 192 62.94 -21.26 12.51
C CYS A 192 64.44 -21.48 12.69
N ASP A 193 65.20 -21.20 11.63
CA ASP A 193 66.65 -21.04 11.75
C ASP A 193 66.95 -19.74 12.53
N SER A 194 67.70 -19.90 13.61
CA SER A 194 68.20 -18.83 14.47
C SER A 194 69.17 -17.90 13.73
N PRO A 195 69.24 -16.61 14.10
CA PRO A 195 70.35 -15.77 13.68
C PRO A 195 71.60 -16.10 14.50
N ILE A 196 72.73 -16.32 13.83
CA ILE A 196 74.06 -16.27 14.44
C ILE A 196 74.60 -14.85 14.24
N VAL A 197 75.18 -14.34 15.33
CA VAL A 197 75.84 -13.04 15.55
C VAL A 197 76.84 -12.67 14.46
#